data_AF-D4CJJ4-F1
#
_entry.id   AF-D4CJJ4-F1
#
_cell.length_a   1.000
_cell.length_b   1.000
_cell.length_c   1.000
_cell.angle_alpha   90.00
_cell.angle_beta   90.00
_cell.angle_gamma   90.00
#
_symmetry.space_group_name_H-M   'P 1'
#
loop_
_entity.id
_entity.type
_entity.pdbx_description
1 polymer ?
#
loop_
_entity_poly.entity_id
_entity_poly.type
_entity_poly.pdbx_seq_one_letter_code
_entity_poly.pdbx_strand_id
1 'polypeptide(L)'
;MDSVRERYGFFVLISNEVKDPVTALRLYRMRDVIEKAFRNIKERLNLRRTLTSSESSLEGKLFVEFVALIYLSYIKKKMEEAGLFSRYTMQELLDELDVIECFREPGKAAIQGEVLKKQEQIYRDLGVEPPLAAQEMK
;
A
#
# COMPACT_ATOMS: atom_id res chain seq x y z
N MET A 1 -30.13 16.34 -21.16
CA MET A 1 -29.85 14.88 -21.27
C MET A 1 -29.11 14.56 -22.56
N ASP A 2 -29.47 15.20 -23.69
CA ASP A 2 -28.86 14.92 -25.00
C ASP A 2 -27.37 15.28 -25.12
N SER A 3 -26.90 16.37 -24.49
CA SER A 3 -25.48 16.77 -24.50
C SER A 3 -24.52 15.86 -23.72
N VAL A 4 -25.04 14.93 -22.90
CA VAL A 4 -24.22 13.93 -22.20
C VAL A 4 -24.03 12.69 -23.08
N ARG A 5 -25.03 12.36 -23.92
CA ARG A 5 -24.99 11.20 -24.82
C ARG A 5 -23.98 11.36 -25.96
N GLU A 6 -23.78 12.58 -26.44
CA GLU A 6 -22.77 12.89 -27.48
C GLU A 6 -21.32 12.67 -27.02
N ARG A 7 -21.07 12.56 -25.71
CA ARG A 7 -19.72 12.37 -25.14
C ARG A 7 -19.40 10.91 -24.81
N TYR A 8 -20.29 9.97 -25.15
CA TYR A 8 -19.98 8.55 -24.98
C TYR A 8 -18.96 8.11 -26.03
N GLY A 9 -17.76 7.78 -25.55
CA GLY A 9 -16.74 7.11 -26.35
C GLY A 9 -17.04 5.62 -26.49
N PHE A 10 -16.71 5.05 -27.64
CA PHE A 10 -16.66 3.60 -27.83
C PHE A 10 -15.22 3.11 -27.64
N PHE A 11 -15.06 1.90 -27.13
CA PHE A 11 -13.77 1.21 -27.11
C PHE A 11 -13.95 -0.23 -27.60
N VAL A 12 -12.91 -0.79 -28.21
CA VAL A 12 -12.89 -2.15 -28.74
C VAL A 12 -11.74 -2.92 -28.10
N LEU A 13 -12.01 -4.13 -27.63
CA LEU A 13 -10.98 -5.07 -27.17
C LEU A 13 -10.76 -6.12 -28.25
N ILE A 14 -9.50 -6.30 -28.65
CA ILE A 14 -9.08 -7.31 -29.62
C ILE A 14 -8.21 -8.32 -28.87
N SER A 15 -8.53 -9.61 -28.99
CA SER A 15 -7.73 -10.70 -28.42
C SER A 15 -7.53 -11.81 -29.44
N ASN A 16 -6.31 -12.34 -29.48
CA ASN A 16 -5.93 -13.52 -30.25
C ASN A 16 -6.17 -14.84 -29.50
N GLU A 17 -6.28 -14.80 -28.17
CA GLU A 17 -6.35 -15.98 -27.31
C GLU A 17 -7.67 -16.10 -26.54
N VAL A 18 -8.16 -14.98 -25.98
CA VAL A 18 -9.34 -14.98 -25.10
C VAL A 18 -10.60 -14.78 -25.93
N LYS A 19 -11.37 -15.85 -26.12
CA LYS A 19 -12.60 -15.86 -26.93
C LYS A 19 -13.83 -15.39 -26.17
N ASP A 20 -13.85 -15.52 -24.84
CA ASP A 20 -14.98 -15.08 -24.01
C ASP A 20 -14.91 -13.57 -23.73
N PRO A 21 -15.91 -12.76 -24.15
CA PRO A 21 -15.86 -11.31 -24.04
C PRO A 21 -15.89 -10.79 -22.60
N VAL A 22 -16.58 -11.49 -21.69
CA VAL A 22 -16.63 -11.11 -20.26
C VAL A 22 -15.25 -11.30 -19.62
N THR A 23 -14.60 -12.42 -19.91
CA THR A 23 -13.24 -12.73 -19.45
C THR A 23 -12.22 -11.77 -20.06
N ALA A 24 -12.31 -11.47 -21.35
CA ALA A 24 -11.43 -10.51 -22.01
C ALA A 24 -11.54 -9.11 -21.38
N LEU A 25 -12.76 -8.65 -21.11
CA LEU A 25 -13.00 -7.39 -20.41
C LEU A 25 -12.46 -7.41 -18.98
N ARG A 26 -12.63 -8.53 -18.25
CA ARG A 26 -12.10 -8.69 -16.89
C ARG A 26 -10.57 -8.61 -16.88
N LEU A 27 -9.91 -9.34 -17.76
CA LEU A 27 -8.45 -9.34 -17.90
C LEU A 27 -7.93 -7.95 -18.30
N TYR A 28 -8.59 -7.27 -19.23
CA TYR A 28 -8.25 -5.90 -19.58
C TYR A 28 -8.41 -4.95 -18.38
N ARG A 29 -9.47 -5.08 -17.59
CA ARG A 29 -9.64 -4.29 -16.36
C ARG A 29 -8.60 -4.62 -15.29
N MET A 30 -8.09 -5.86 -15.24
CA MET A 30 -6.99 -6.19 -14.33
C MET A 30 -5.69 -5.44 -14.69
N ARG A 31 -5.52 -4.99 -15.93
CA ARG A 31 -4.42 -4.10 -16.31
C ARG A 31 -4.44 -2.79 -15.52
N ASP A 32 -5.60 -2.24 -15.19
CA ASP A 32 -5.71 -1.03 -14.35
C ASP A 32 -5.16 -1.27 -12.93
N VAL A 33 -5.29 -2.49 -12.39
CA VAL A 33 -4.65 -2.86 -11.10
C VAL A 33 -3.13 -2.77 -11.22
N ILE A 34 -2.57 -3.26 -12.34
CA ILE A 34 -1.13 -3.18 -12.63
C ILE A 34 -0.71 -1.72 -12.82
N GLU A 35 -1.47 -0.90 -13.56
CA GLU A 35 -1.16 0.52 -13.76
C GLU A 35 -1.21 1.31 -12.45
N LYS A 36 -2.17 1.00 -11.57
CA LYS A 36 -2.24 1.55 -10.22
C LYS A 36 -1.05 1.13 -9.37
N ALA A 37 -0.61 -0.13 -9.47
CA ALA A 37 0.58 -0.62 -8.79
C ALA A 37 1.86 0.09 -9.27
N PHE A 38 2.07 0.22 -10.58
CA PHE A 38 3.19 0.98 -11.14
C PHE A 38 3.13 2.48 -10.80
N ARG A 39 1.92 3.05 -10.70
CA ARG A 39 1.75 4.43 -10.23
C ARG A 39 2.14 4.56 -8.77
N ASN A 40 1.73 3.64 -7.90
CA ASN A 40 2.16 3.61 -6.50
C ASN A 40 3.68 3.51 -6.39
N ILE A 41 4.30 2.63 -7.19
CA ILE A 41 5.76 2.51 -7.29
C ILE A 41 6.41 3.87 -7.65
N LYS A 42 5.90 4.54 -8.68
CA LYS A 42 6.48 5.82 -9.14
C LYS A 42 6.26 6.97 -8.17
N GLU A 43 5.06 7.07 -7.59
CA GLU A 43 4.61 8.26 -6.85
C GLU A 43 4.76 8.13 -5.34
N ARG A 44 4.38 6.98 -4.76
CA ARG A 44 4.44 6.76 -3.30
C ARG A 44 5.78 6.20 -2.84
N LEU A 45 6.43 5.46 -3.74
CA LEU A 45 7.65 4.70 -3.51
C LEU A 45 8.84 5.33 -4.25
N ASN A 46 8.76 6.63 -4.56
CA ASN A 46 9.85 7.47 -5.05
C ASN A 46 10.74 6.89 -6.19
N LEU A 47 10.18 6.03 -7.05
CA LEU A 47 10.88 5.43 -8.18
C LEU A 47 10.80 6.26 -9.47
N ARG A 48 10.27 7.50 -9.41
CA ARG A 48 10.34 8.46 -10.53
C ARG A 48 11.76 8.75 -10.99
N ARG A 49 12.74 8.70 -10.07
CA ARG A 49 14.17 8.73 -10.37
C ARG A 49 14.83 7.58 -9.61
N THR A 50 15.61 6.77 -10.31
CA THR A 50 16.30 5.62 -9.71
C THR A 50 17.41 6.09 -8.77
N LEU A 51 18.12 7.17 -9.14
CA LEU A 51 19.25 7.76 -8.39
C LEU A 51 20.35 6.72 -8.06
N THR A 52 20.47 5.69 -8.91
CA THR A 52 21.44 4.61 -8.79
C THR A 52 22.39 4.64 -9.98
N SER A 53 23.67 4.33 -9.76
CA SER A 53 24.73 4.41 -10.78
C SER A 53 25.17 3.04 -11.31
N SER A 54 24.64 1.94 -10.77
CA SER A 54 24.91 0.58 -11.26
C SER A 54 23.61 -0.18 -11.51
N GLU A 55 23.67 -1.18 -12.37
CA GLU A 55 22.57 -2.11 -12.61
C GLU A 55 22.19 -2.88 -11.34
N SER A 56 23.19 -3.36 -10.58
CA SER A 56 22.97 -4.06 -9.32
C SER A 56 22.24 -3.22 -8.27
N SER A 57 22.55 -1.92 -8.18
CA SER A 57 21.87 -1.03 -7.24
C SER A 57 20.45 -0.68 -7.71
N LEU A 58 20.22 -0.62 -9.03
CA LEU A 58 18.87 -0.50 -9.58
C LEU A 58 18.02 -1.74 -9.26
N GLU A 59 18.55 -2.93 -9.49
CA GLU A 59 17.86 -4.19 -9.20
C GLU A 59 17.50 -4.30 -7.70
N GLY A 60 18.46 -3.99 -6.83
CA GLY A 60 18.22 -3.93 -5.38
C GLY A 60 17.13 -2.93 -5.00
N LYS A 61 17.11 -1.74 -5.62
CA LYS A 61 16.05 -0.76 -5.41
C LYS A 61 14.69 -1.30 -5.85
N LEU A 62 14.59 -1.83 -7.08
CA LEU A 62 13.34 -2.40 -7.59
C LEU A 62 12.81 -3.53 -6.69
N PHE A 63 13.68 -4.35 -6.14
CA PHE A 63 13.32 -5.40 -5.21
C PHE A 63 12.70 -4.85 -3.91
N VAL A 64 13.35 -3.87 -3.27
CA VAL A 64 12.83 -3.24 -2.04
C VAL A 64 11.47 -2.59 -2.30
N GLU A 65 11.33 -1.91 -3.42
CA GLU A 65 10.09 -1.20 -3.79
C GLU A 65 8.95 -2.17 -4.11
N PHE A 66 9.27 -3.32 -4.71
CA PHE A 66 8.31 -4.41 -4.89
C PHE A 66 7.79 -4.95 -3.54
N VAL A 67 8.69 -5.16 -2.58
CA VAL A 67 8.30 -5.59 -1.22
C VAL A 67 7.46 -4.51 -0.53
N ALA A 68 7.85 -3.24 -0.62
CA ALA A 68 7.10 -2.12 -0.07
C ALA A 68 5.68 -2.01 -0.66
N LEU A 69 5.53 -2.28 -1.97
CA LEU A 69 4.23 -2.31 -2.64
C LEU A 69 3.32 -3.43 -2.09
N ILE A 70 3.86 -4.59 -1.73
CA ILE A 70 3.08 -5.67 -1.09
C ILE A 70 2.50 -5.18 0.23
N TYR A 71 3.32 -4.56 1.09
CA TYR A 71 2.86 -3.99 2.35
C TYR A 71 1.82 -2.90 2.15
N LEU A 72 2.07 -1.91 1.28
CA LEU A 72 1.10 -0.85 0.99
C LEU A 72 -0.23 -1.39 0.46
N SER A 73 -0.19 -2.43 -0.39
CA SER A 73 -1.40 -3.06 -0.93
C SER A 73 -2.18 -3.78 0.17
N TYR A 74 -1.48 -4.47 1.07
CA TYR A 74 -2.09 -5.14 2.22
C TYR A 74 -2.73 -4.14 3.18
N ILE A 75 -2.00 -3.08 3.58
CA ILE A 75 -2.51 -2.03 4.48
C ILE A 75 -3.72 -1.35 3.82
N LYS A 76 -3.65 -1.02 2.53
CA LYS A 76 -4.77 -0.42 1.80
C LYS A 76 -6.01 -1.31 1.86
N LYS A 77 -5.86 -2.60 1.56
CA LYS A 77 -6.96 -3.57 1.64
C LYS A 77 -7.56 -3.59 3.05
N LYS A 78 -6.73 -3.62 4.09
CA LYS A 78 -7.20 -3.60 5.49
C LYS A 78 -7.91 -2.31 5.87
N MET A 79 -7.41 -1.16 5.42
CA MET A 79 -8.09 0.12 5.61
C MET A 79 -9.45 0.20 4.90
N GLU A 80 -9.58 -0.41 3.72
CA GLU A 80 -10.88 -0.52 3.03
C GLU A 80 -11.85 -1.43 3.81
N GLU A 81 -11.39 -2.62 4.24
CA GLU A 81 -12.18 -3.58 5.02
C GLU A 81 -12.67 -2.98 6.36
N ALA A 82 -11.83 -2.21 7.04
CA ALA A 82 -12.13 -1.58 8.33
C ALA A 82 -12.79 -0.18 8.22
N GLY A 83 -13.00 0.34 7.00
CA GLY A 83 -13.59 1.66 6.78
C GLY A 83 -12.73 2.84 7.25
N LEU A 84 -11.41 2.64 7.39
CA LEU A 84 -10.46 3.63 7.93
C LEU A 84 -10.26 4.84 7.01
N PHE A 85 -10.53 4.71 5.71
CA PHE A 85 -10.45 5.83 4.76
C PHE A 85 -11.43 6.97 5.04
N SER A 86 -12.43 6.75 5.91
CA SER A 86 -13.29 7.82 6.42
C SER A 86 -12.60 8.76 7.42
N ARG A 87 -11.49 8.31 8.03
CA ARG A 87 -10.77 9.02 9.10
C ARG A 87 -9.32 9.33 8.75
N TYR A 88 -8.68 8.48 7.97
CA TYR A 88 -7.27 8.58 7.63
C TYR A 88 -7.06 8.41 6.13
N THR A 89 -6.21 9.27 5.56
CA THR A 89 -5.48 8.90 4.35
C THR A 89 -4.43 7.84 4.68
N MET A 90 -3.95 7.12 3.67
CA MET A 90 -2.86 6.16 3.85
C MET A 90 -1.59 6.83 4.42
N GLN A 91 -1.32 8.09 4.06
CA GLN A 91 -0.15 8.79 4.58
C GLN A 91 -0.31 9.10 6.07
N GLU A 92 -1.44 9.70 6.46
CA GLU A 92 -1.72 10.04 7.86
C GLU A 92 -1.74 8.80 8.78
N LEU A 93 -2.22 7.66 8.29
CA LEU A 93 -2.17 6.41 9.06
C LEU A 93 -0.72 5.96 9.29
N LEU A 94 0.13 6.02 8.26
CA LEU A 94 1.54 5.65 8.39
C LEU A 94 2.29 6.63 9.29
N ASP A 95 2.05 7.92 9.14
CA ASP A 95 2.65 8.97 9.98
C ASP A 95 2.26 8.76 11.46
N GLU A 96 1.03 8.34 11.76
CA GLU A 96 0.61 8.05 13.12
C GLU A 96 1.35 6.86 13.73
N LEU A 97 1.64 5.84 12.92
CA LEU A 97 2.38 4.65 13.35
C LEU A 97 3.89 4.91 13.45
N ASP A 98 4.43 5.85 12.66
CA ASP A 98 5.85 6.22 12.64
C ASP A 98 6.30 6.90 13.95
N VAL A 99 5.34 7.39 14.75
CA VAL A 99 5.60 7.96 16.10
C VAL A 99 6.03 6.89 17.11
N ILE A 100 5.78 5.59 16.85
CA ILE A 100 6.16 4.51 17.77
C ILE A 100 7.68 4.29 17.69
N GLU A 101 8.42 4.82 18.66
CA GLU A 101 9.87 4.67 18.72
C GLU A 101 10.31 3.31 19.30
N CYS A 102 11.47 2.82 18.87
CA CYS A 102 12.11 1.64 19.44
C CYS A 102 13.60 1.91 19.68
N PHE A 103 14.00 1.82 20.95
CA PHE A 103 15.37 2.09 21.39
C PHE A 103 16.17 0.79 21.42
N ARG A 104 17.37 0.82 20.84
CA ARG A 104 18.31 -0.31 20.90
C ARG A 104 19.59 0.13 21.60
N GLU A 105 19.91 -0.51 22.71
CA GLU A 105 21.19 -0.35 23.39
C GLU A 105 22.08 -1.56 23.07
N PRO A 106 23.38 -1.36 22.74
CA PRO A 106 24.29 -2.48 22.48
C PRO A 106 24.30 -3.48 23.64
N GLY A 107 24.04 -4.75 23.33
CA GLY A 107 24.03 -5.84 24.33
C GLY A 107 22.72 -5.99 25.12
N LYS A 108 21.69 -5.17 24.86
CA LYS A 108 20.36 -5.32 25.45
C LYS A 108 19.29 -5.56 24.39
N ALA A 109 18.16 -6.13 24.82
CA ALA A 109 16.98 -6.26 23.98
C ALA A 109 16.45 -4.87 23.59
N ALA A 110 15.82 -4.78 22.42
CA ALA A 110 15.19 -3.55 21.99
C ALA A 110 14.06 -3.16 22.96
N ILE A 111 14.05 -1.91 23.41
CA ILE A 111 13.04 -1.36 24.31
C ILE A 111 12.07 -0.55 23.45
N GLN A 112 10.80 -0.96 23.46
CA GLN A 112 9.75 -0.23 22.76
C GLN A 112 9.34 1.01 23.55
N GLY A 113 9.14 2.12 22.86
CA GLY A 113 8.56 3.35 23.42
C GLY A 113 7.06 3.21 23.71
N GLU A 114 6.46 4.30 24.18
CA GLU A 114 5.02 4.34 24.49
C GLU A 114 4.17 4.18 23.23
N VAL A 115 3.14 3.35 23.31
CA VAL A 115 2.10 3.23 22.29
C VAL A 115 0.83 3.91 22.78
N LEU A 116 0.43 4.97 22.08
CA LEU A 116 -0.79 5.70 22.36
C LEU A 116 -2.02 4.86 22.00
N LYS A 117 -3.14 5.08 22.70
CA LYS A 117 -4.41 4.38 22.47
C LYS A 117 -4.90 4.46 21.02
N LYS A 118 -4.65 5.59 20.34
CA LYS A 118 -4.97 5.78 18.92
C LYS A 118 -4.19 4.81 18.02
N GLN A 119 -2.90 4.64 18.27
CA GLN A 119 -2.04 3.73 17.54
C GLN A 119 -2.43 2.28 17.81
N GLU A 120 -2.69 1.95 19.08
CA GLU A 120 -3.17 0.62 19.47
C GLU A 120 -4.47 0.26 18.73
N GLN A 121 -5.41 1.20 18.64
CA GLN A 121 -6.65 1.00 17.89
C GLN A 121 -6.39 0.78 16.40
N ILE A 122 -5.45 1.50 15.78
CA ILE A 122 -5.08 1.29 14.37
C ILE A 122 -4.57 -0.14 14.15
N TYR A 123 -3.70 -0.67 15.02
CA TYR A 123 -3.26 -2.07 14.93
C TYR A 123 -4.44 -3.05 14.99
N ARG A 124 -5.35 -2.86 15.95
CA ARG A 124 -6.55 -3.70 16.11
C ARG A 124 -7.46 -3.63 14.88
N ASP A 125 -7.70 -2.44 14.34
CA ASP A 125 -8.53 -2.22 13.15
C ASP A 125 -7.90 -2.87 11.90
N LEU A 126 -6.56 -2.90 11.82
CA LEU A 126 -5.83 -3.60 10.76
C LEU A 126 -5.76 -5.13 10.99
N GLY A 127 -6.27 -5.63 12.13
CA GLY A 127 -6.26 -7.04 12.49
C GLY A 127 -4.87 -7.56 12.89
N VAL A 128 -4.02 -6.69 13.40
CA VAL A 128 -2.66 -6.99 13.87
C VAL A 128 -2.60 -6.77 15.38
N GLU A 129 -1.89 -7.63 16.09
CA GLU A 129 -1.69 -7.46 17.53
C GLU A 129 -0.85 -6.18 17.78
N PRO A 130 -1.34 -5.24 18.62
CA PRO A 130 -0.57 -4.06 18.97
C PRO A 130 0.74 -4.45 19.66
N PRO A 131 1.85 -3.76 19.36
CA PRO A 131 3.12 -4.07 19.99
C PRO A 131 3.02 -3.72 21.49
N LEU A 132 3.29 -4.72 22.35
CA LEU A 132 3.17 -4.72 23.83
C LEU A 132 2.70 -3.39 24.44
N ALA A 133 1.38 -3.24 24.57
CA ALA A 133 0.82 -2.23 25.47
C ALA A 133 1.28 -2.57 26.88
N ALA A 134 2.18 -1.75 27.43
CA ALA A 134 2.72 -1.78 28.80
C ALA A 134 2.69 -3.18 29.46
N GLN A 135 3.86 -3.82 29.59
CA GLN A 135 3.99 -4.87 30.60
C GLN A 135 3.46 -4.29 31.92
N GLU A 136 2.31 -4.79 32.39
CA GLU A 136 1.92 -4.63 33.78
C GLU A 136 3.06 -5.27 34.57
N MET A 137 3.96 -4.42 35.07
CA MET A 137 4.97 -4.82 36.04
C MET A 137 4.21 -5.29 37.28
N LYS A 138 4.00 -6.60 37.36
CA LYS A 138 3.63 -7.29 38.59
C LYS A 138 4.85 -7.50 39.46
#